data_AF-A0A4Q5QL36-F1
#
_entry.id   AF-A0A4Q5QL36-F1
#
_cell.length_a   1.000
_cell.length_b   1.000
_cell.length_c   1.000
_cell.angle_alpha   90.00
_cell.angle_beta   90.00
_cell.angle_gamma   90.00
#
_symmetry.space_group_name_H-M   'P 1'
#
loop_
_entity.id
_entity.type
_entity.pdbx_description
1 polymer ?
#
loop_
_entity_poly.entity_id
_entity_poly.type
_entity_poly.pdbx_seq_one_letter_code
_entity_poly.pdbx_strand_id
1 'polypeptide(L)' 'MVLENLRYNAAETSKDESERQEFARRLAELGDVFVSDGFGVVHRKQASVYELPSLLPSAAGTLISRELEV' A
#
# COMPACT_ATOMS: atom_id res chain seq x y z
N MET A 1 -13.62 -4.96 -7.76
CA MET A 1 -12.73 -4.35 -8.77
C MET A 1 -11.31 -4.82 -8.48
N VAL A 2 -10.47 -4.99 -9.50
CA VAL A 2 -9.04 -5.31 -9.35
C VAL A 2 -8.29 -4.38 -10.28
N LEU A 3 -7.25 -3.71 -9.77
CA LEU A 3 -6.38 -2.85 -10.57
C LEU A 3 -5.36 -3.71 -11.33
N GLU A 4 -4.80 -3.16 -12.40
CA GLU A 4 -3.62 -3.75 -13.05
C GLU A 4 -2.44 -3.82 -12.05
N ASN A 5 -1.45 -4.64 -12.37
CA ASN A 5 -0.21 -4.77 -11.61
C ASN A 5 0.43 -3.41 -11.33
N LEU A 6 0.38 -2.97 -10.07
CA LEU A 6 0.87 -1.67 -9.63
C LEU A 6 2.37 -1.48 -9.91
N ARG A 7 3.15 -2.56 -10.01
CA ARG A 7 4.60 -2.50 -10.34
C ARG A 7 4.88 -2.13 -11.80
N TYR A 8 3.86 -2.03 -12.65
CA TYR A 8 4.01 -1.42 -13.97
C TYR A 8 4.16 0.10 -13.89
N ASN A 9 3.73 0.73 -12.80
CA ASN A 9 4.09 2.09 -12.50
C ASN A 9 5.43 2.12 -11.75
N ALA A 10 6.45 2.76 -12.34
CA ALA A 10 7.77 2.89 -11.71
C ALA A 10 7.71 3.58 -10.34
N ALA A 11 6.73 4.45 -10.12
CA ALA A 11 6.49 5.12 -8.85
C ALA A 11 6.14 4.16 -7.70
N GLU A 12 5.65 2.95 -7.97
CA GLU A 12 5.36 1.96 -6.92
C GLU A 12 6.61 1.55 -6.15
N THR A 13 7.74 1.42 -6.85
CA THR A 13 9.02 0.96 -6.32
C THR A 13 10.10 2.03 -6.36
N SER A 14 9.74 3.29 -6.56
CA SER A 14 10.70 4.38 -6.67
C SER A 14 11.51 4.54 -5.39
N LYS A 15 12.78 4.89 -5.53
CA LYS A 15 13.65 5.28 -4.41
C LYS A 15 13.31 6.69 -3.92
N ASP A 16 12.72 7.51 -4.78
CA ASP A 16 12.25 8.85 -4.42
C ASP A 16 10.91 8.76 -3.67
N GLU A 17 10.87 9.36 -2.48
CA GLU A 17 9.67 9.39 -1.65
C GLU A 17 8.54 10.22 -2.26
N SER A 18 8.89 11.31 -2.95
CA SER A 18 7.90 12.20 -3.56
C SER A 18 7.12 11.51 -4.67
N GLU A 19 7.78 10.71 -5.50
CA GLU A 19 7.14 9.92 -6.56
C GLU A 19 6.21 8.85 -5.97
N ARG A 20 6.64 8.14 -4.93
CA ARG A 20 5.78 7.14 -4.26
C ARG A 20 4.55 7.81 -3.64
N GLN A 21 4.73 8.95 -2.99
CA GLN A 21 3.66 9.72 -2.36
C GLN A 21 2.65 10.24 -3.40
N GLU A 22 3.10 10.72 -4.55
CA GLU A 22 2.20 11.14 -5.63
C GLU A 22 1.35 9.97 -6.14
N PHE A 23 1.97 8.80 -6.35
CA PHE A 23 1.23 7.62 -6.79
C PHE A 23 0.23 7.14 -5.72
N ALA A 24 0.63 7.12 -4.46
CA ALA A 24 -0.24 6.78 -3.34
C ALA A 24 -1.46 7.71 -3.22
N ARG A 25 -1.29 9.02 -3.46
CA ARG A 25 -2.43 9.97 -3.48
C ARG A 25 -3.46 9.61 -4.55
N ARG A 26 -3.01 9.27 -5.76
CA ARG A 26 -3.91 8.82 -6.84
C ARG A 26 -4.65 7.53 -6.48
N LEU A 27 -4.00 6.61 -5.76
CA LEU A 27 -4.65 5.41 -5.25
C LEU A 27 -5.66 5.72 -4.15
N ALA A 28 -5.36 6.70 -3.28
CA ALA A 28 -6.24 7.11 -2.20
C ALA A 28 -7.54 7.76 -2.71
N GLU A 29 -7.54 8.39 -3.89
CA GLU A 29 -8.76 8.91 -4.51
C GLU A 29 -9.77 7.81 -4.90
N LEU A 30 -9.36 6.54 -4.93
CA LEU A 30 -10.19 5.41 -5.33
C LEU A 30 -10.97 4.77 -4.17
N GLY A 31 -10.79 5.21 -2.93
CA GLY A 31 -11.50 4.66 -1.79
C GLY A 31 -11.27 5.40 -0.46
N ASP A 32 -12.11 5.09 0.53
CA ASP A 32 -12.15 5.85 1.79
C ASP A 32 -11.31 5.22 2.91
N VAL A 33 -11.02 3.93 2.83
CA VAL A 33 -10.31 3.15 3.85
C VAL A 33 -9.34 2.16 3.21
N PHE A 34 -8.26 1.84 3.92
CA PHE A 34 -7.23 0.91 3.46
C PHE A 34 -7.12 -0.31 4.38
N VAL A 35 -7.06 -1.52 3.80
CA VAL A 35 -6.79 -2.75 4.54
C VAL A 35 -5.55 -3.40 3.97
N SER A 36 -4.50 -3.53 4.80
CA SER A 36 -3.26 -4.23 4.42
C SER A 36 -3.40 -5.70 4.74
N ASP A 37 -3.42 -6.57 3.73
CA ASP A 37 -3.48 -8.03 3.93
C ASP A 37 -2.33 -8.76 3.22
N GLY A 38 -1.36 -8.04 2.69
CA GLY A 38 -0.22 -8.59 1.97
C GLY A 38 1.01 -8.78 2.85
N PHE A 39 1.03 -9.79 3.73
CA PHE A 39 2.16 -10.01 4.65
C PHE A 39 3.53 -10.08 3.94
N GLY A 40 3.61 -10.73 2.78
CA GLY A 40 4.86 -10.86 2.03
C GLY A 40 5.45 -9.56 1.48
N VAL A 41 4.74 -8.43 1.55
CA VAL A 41 5.23 -7.12 1.09
C VAL A 41 5.40 -6.08 2.19
N VAL A 42 4.95 -6.35 3.43
CA VAL A 42 4.97 -5.36 4.54
C VAL A 42 6.37 -4.84 4.87
N HIS A 43 7.41 -5.61 4.55
CA HIS A 43 8.81 -5.23 4.74
C HIS A 43 9.34 -4.27 3.65
N ARG A 44 8.53 -3.87 2.67
CA ARG A 44 8.94 -3.05 1.53
C ARG A 44 8.36 -1.64 1.62
N LYS A 45 9.22 -0.63 1.51
CA LYS A 45 8.80 0.78 1.39
C LYS A 45 8.34 1.07 -0.05
N GLN A 46 7.10 0.72 -0.36
CA GLN A 46 6.46 0.88 -1.67
C GLN A 46 5.22 1.79 -1.57
N ALA A 47 4.78 2.38 -2.67
CA ALA A 47 3.68 3.34 -2.65
C ALA A 47 2.37 2.72 -2.11
N SER A 48 1.96 1.57 -2.65
CA SER A 48 0.73 0.87 -2.23
C SER A 48 0.81 0.23 -0.83
N VAL A 49 2.01 0.03 -0.30
CA VAL A 49 2.25 -0.72 0.95
C VAL A 49 2.53 0.20 2.14
N TYR A 50 3.33 1.25 1.93
CA TYR A 50 3.81 2.13 3.01
C TYR A 50 3.19 3.51 2.92
N GLU A 51 3.19 4.13 1.74
CA GLU A 51 2.72 5.52 1.60
C GLU A 51 1.19 5.59 1.65
N LEU A 52 0.47 4.69 0.97
CA LEU A 52 -1.01 4.68 0.93
C LEU A 52 -1.68 4.58 2.31
N PRO A 53 -1.30 3.64 3.21
CA PRO A 53 -1.85 3.61 4.57
C PRO A 53 -1.57 4.87 5.40
N SER A 54 -0.60 5.71 5.03
CA SER A 54 -0.37 7.00 5.71
C SER A 54 -1.38 8.08 5.31
N LEU A 55 -2.10 7.88 4.20
CA LEU A 55 -3.04 8.84 3.62
C LEU A 55 -4.50 8.56 3.97
N LEU A 56 -4.83 7.31 4.32
CA LEU A 56 -6.19 6.86 4.61
C LEU A 56 -6.27 6.17 5.98
N PRO A 57 -7.43 6.17 6.65
CA PRO A 57 -7.68 5.28 7.77
C PRO A 57 -7.35 3.83 7.39
N SER A 58 -6.40 3.24 8.10
CA SER A 58 -5.82 1.94 7.75
C SER A 58 -6.05 0.88 8.82
N ALA A 59 -6.28 -0.37 8.40
CA ALA A 59 -6.32 -1.53 9.28
C ALA A 59 -5.44 -2.68 8.73
N ALA A 60 -5.03 -3.57 9.63
CA ALA A 60 -4.48 -4.87 9.24
C ALA A 60 -5.63 -5.82 8.85
N GLY A 61 -5.47 -6.52 7.75
CA GLY A 61 -6.33 -7.63 7.35
C GLY A 61 -6.04 -8.89 8.17
N THR A 62 -6.91 -9.89 8.03
CA THR A 62 -6.86 -11.09 8.85
C THR A 62 -5.58 -11.91 8.69
N LEU A 63 -4.94 -11.89 7.52
CA LEU A 63 -3.67 -12.57 7.30
C LEU A 63 -2.58 -11.93 8.14
N ILE A 64 -2.44 -10.60 8.06
CA ILE A 64 -1.43 -9.88 8.84
C ILE A 64 -1.72 -9.99 10.34
N SER A 65 -2.97 -9.82 10.77
CA SER A 65 -3.33 -9.98 12.19
C SER A 65 -2.92 -11.35 12.73
N ARG A 66 -3.17 -12.41 11.96
CA ARG A 66 -2.78 -13.78 12.36
C ARG A 66 -1.26 -13.95 12.44
N GLU A 67 -0.49 -13.39 11.51
CA GLU A 67 0.98 -13.49 11.53
C GLU A 67 1.61 -12.69 12.69
N LEU A 68 0.92 -11.68 13.22
CA LEU A 68 1.39 -10.89 14.37
C LEU A 68 1.08 -11.53 15.73
N GLU A 69 0.15 -12.49 15.78
CA GLU A 69 -0.21 -13.23 17.00
C GLU A 69 0.69 -14.45 17.27
N VAL A 70 1.64 -14.74 16.37
CA VAL A 70 2.57 -15.88 16.45
C VAL A 70 3.79 -15.58 17.30
#